data_AF-A0A9X7BII6-F1
#
_entry.id   AF-A0A9X7BII6-F1
#
_cell.length_a   1.000
_cell.length_b   1.000
_cell.length_c   1.000
_cell.angle_alpha   90.00
_cell.angle_beta   90.00
_cell.angle_gamma   90.00
#
_symmetry.space_group_name_H-M   'P 1'
#
loop_
_entity.id
_entity.type
_entity.pdbx_description
1 polymer ?
#
loop_
_entity_poly.entity_id
_entity_poly.type
_entity_poly.pdbx_seq_one_letter_code
_entity_poly.pdbx_strand_id
1 'polypeptide(L)'
;MLKNAGLELLSTAIVLTSGLGLSSTASADTTKVAFLVESKGEITRSIDLIGYKDKEPNNTLENASIFGLNGVVYGNLNLTDKEGVDIFEFTPNKTNLAYFKLTGFYNDNNFDLYLLDSSGNELARSQTNVTENIYYKVQAGKTYYLKIQASARHNPDGDFDYTLKSFAEGNY
;
A
#
# COMPACT_ATOMS: atom_id res chain seq x y z
N MET A 1 -75.27 11.60 14.75
CA MET A 1 -75.14 10.19 14.33
C MET A 1 -73.76 9.71 14.76
N LEU A 2 -73.71 8.64 15.57
CA LEU A 2 -72.51 7.96 16.09
C LEU A 2 -71.88 6.99 15.08
N LYS A 3 -70.63 6.58 15.40
CA LYS A 3 -69.86 5.35 15.03
C LYS A 3 -68.70 5.60 14.07
N ASN A 4 -67.54 4.98 14.18
CA ASN A 4 -66.82 4.25 15.23
C ASN A 4 -65.38 4.09 14.69
N ALA A 5 -64.44 3.92 15.61
CA ALA A 5 -63.02 3.65 15.36
C ALA A 5 -62.74 2.33 14.60
N GLY A 6 -61.52 2.22 14.04
CA GLY A 6 -60.96 0.97 13.50
C GLY A 6 -59.50 1.14 13.08
N LEU A 7 -58.60 0.79 14.00
CA LEU A 7 -57.15 0.62 13.88
C LEU A 7 -56.86 -0.70 13.14
N GLU A 8 -55.86 -0.77 12.24
CA GLU A 8 -55.04 -1.96 11.96
C GLU A 8 -53.66 -1.57 11.37
N LEU A 9 -52.68 -2.45 11.58
CA LEU A 9 -51.25 -2.19 11.80
C LEU A 9 -50.33 -2.37 10.57
N LEU A 10 -49.18 -1.68 10.64
CA LEU A 10 -47.82 -1.95 10.13
C LEU A 10 -47.57 -2.49 8.70
N SER A 11 -46.69 -1.77 7.98
CA SER A 11 -45.40 -2.32 7.53
C SER A 11 -44.39 -1.20 7.24
N THR A 12 -43.27 -1.23 7.94
CA THR A 12 -42.09 -0.38 7.75
C THR A 12 -41.39 -0.70 6.43
N ALA A 13 -40.98 0.33 5.68
CA ALA A 13 -39.90 0.23 4.71
C ALA A 13 -39.01 1.47 4.83
N ILE A 14 -37.97 1.36 5.66
CA ILE A 14 -36.81 2.25 5.59
C ILE A 14 -36.07 1.86 4.32
N VAL A 15 -36.13 2.73 3.30
CA VAL A 15 -35.26 2.59 2.12
C VAL A 15 -33.86 2.99 2.57
N LEU A 16 -33.06 1.98 2.96
CA LEU A 16 -31.62 2.11 2.98
C LEU A 16 -31.17 2.28 1.54
N THR A 17 -30.88 3.53 1.15
CA THR A 17 -30.03 3.78 -0.02
C THR A 17 -28.64 3.29 0.35
N SER A 18 -28.37 1.99 0.22
CA SER A 18 -26.99 1.52 0.16
C SER A 18 -26.42 2.17 -1.09
N GLY A 19 -25.63 3.22 -0.88
CA GLY A 19 -24.78 3.78 -1.92
C GLY A 19 -24.08 2.61 -2.59
N LEU A 20 -24.13 2.59 -3.92
CA LEU A 20 -23.22 1.81 -4.72
C LEU A 20 -21.82 2.29 -4.33
N GLY A 21 -21.25 1.65 -3.31
CA GLY A 21 -19.84 1.71 -3.03
C GLY A 21 -19.19 1.13 -4.26
N LEU A 22 -18.73 2.00 -5.14
CA LEU A 22 -17.73 1.68 -6.14
C LEU A 22 -16.57 1.06 -5.37
N SER A 23 -16.55 -0.27 -5.29
CA SER A 23 -15.34 -0.98 -4.95
C SER A 23 -14.41 -0.72 -6.12
N SER A 24 -13.50 0.23 -5.97
CA SER A 24 -12.33 0.34 -6.82
C SER A 24 -11.42 -0.86 -6.55
N THR A 25 -11.88 -2.06 -6.91
CA THR A 25 -10.96 -3.09 -7.38
C THR A 25 -10.49 -2.64 -8.76
N ALA A 26 -9.69 -1.57 -8.79
CA ALA A 26 -8.88 -1.27 -9.95
C ALA A 26 -8.07 -2.54 -10.21
N SER A 27 -8.22 -3.08 -11.42
CA SER A 27 -7.61 -4.32 -11.84
C SER A 27 -6.10 -4.22 -11.67
N ALA A 28 -5.57 -4.73 -10.56
CA ALA A 28 -4.19 -5.16 -10.52
C ALA A 28 -4.01 -6.13 -11.69
N ASP A 29 -2.99 -5.90 -12.51
CA ASP A 29 -2.51 -6.91 -13.44
C ASP A 29 -1.93 -8.02 -12.55
N THR A 30 -2.80 -8.95 -12.12
CA THR A 30 -2.57 -9.84 -10.96
C THR A 30 -1.60 -10.96 -11.29
N THR A 31 -0.38 -10.59 -11.64
CA THR A 31 0.74 -11.53 -11.64
C THR A 31 1.09 -11.80 -10.19
N LYS A 32 0.81 -13.03 -9.74
CA LYS A 32 1.29 -13.50 -8.45
C LYS A 32 2.78 -13.81 -8.57
N VAL A 33 3.57 -13.25 -7.68
CA VAL A 33 5.02 -13.49 -7.59
C VAL A 33 5.28 -14.32 -6.34
N ALA A 34 5.82 -15.52 -6.50
CA ALA A 34 6.19 -16.35 -5.36
C ALA A 34 7.38 -15.71 -4.61
N PHE A 35 7.18 -15.39 -3.34
CA PHE A 35 8.21 -14.96 -2.42
C PHE A 35 8.52 -16.09 -1.45
N LEU A 36 9.79 -16.52 -1.42
CA LEU A 36 10.27 -17.58 -0.56
C LEU A 36 10.73 -16.98 0.77
N VAL A 37 10.13 -17.43 1.86
CA VAL A 37 10.58 -17.08 3.22
C VAL A 37 11.59 -18.12 3.65
N GLU A 38 12.85 -17.69 3.73
CA GLU A 38 13.96 -18.53 4.15
C GLU A 38 14.25 -18.34 5.65
N SER A 39 14.41 -19.45 6.36
CA SER A 39 14.93 -19.47 7.72
C SER A 39 16.11 -20.44 7.78
N LYS A 40 17.29 -19.95 8.15
CA LYS A 40 18.53 -20.75 8.24
C LYS A 40 18.88 -21.51 6.95
N GLY A 41 18.57 -20.94 5.79
CA GLY A 41 18.86 -21.55 4.48
C GLY A 41 17.85 -22.62 4.03
N GLU A 42 16.77 -22.85 4.79
CA GLU A 42 15.62 -23.63 4.33
C GLU A 42 14.44 -22.72 3.99
N ILE A 43 13.79 -23.02 2.87
CA ILE A 43 12.52 -22.40 2.50
C ILE A 43 11.47 -22.94 3.46
N THR A 44 10.97 -22.09 4.34
CA THR A 44 9.96 -22.47 5.33
C THR A 44 8.53 -22.23 4.82
N ARG A 45 8.38 -21.30 3.85
CA ARG A 45 7.08 -20.97 3.26
C ARG A 45 7.23 -20.26 1.91
N SER A 46 6.29 -20.51 1.00
CA SER A 46 6.09 -19.69 -0.20
C SER A 46 4.86 -18.80 0.00
N ILE A 47 5.00 -17.51 -0.32
CA ILE A 47 3.93 -16.52 -0.22
C ILE A 47 3.72 -15.92 -1.60
N ASP A 48 2.49 -16.01 -2.12
CA ASP A 48 2.14 -15.34 -3.35
C ASP A 48 1.94 -13.85 -3.06
N LEU A 49 2.87 -13.02 -3.54
CA LEU A 49 2.70 -11.57 -3.54
C LEU A 49 1.94 -11.13 -4.78
N ILE A 50 1.12 -10.09 -4.65
CA ILE A 50 0.43 -9.46 -5.77
C ILE A 50 1.40 -8.46 -6.40
N GLY A 51 1.68 -8.60 -7.69
CA GLY A 51 2.43 -7.62 -8.46
C GLY A 51 1.61 -6.36 -8.71
N TYR A 52 2.20 -5.20 -8.40
CA TYR A 52 1.67 -3.88 -8.73
C TYR A 52 2.64 -3.17 -9.67
N LYS A 53 2.10 -2.24 -10.47
CA LYS A 53 2.90 -1.43 -11.40
C LYS A 53 3.23 -0.10 -10.74
N ASP A 54 4.50 0.27 -10.81
CA ASP A 54 4.93 1.64 -10.63
C ASP A 54 4.43 2.47 -11.83
N LYS A 55 3.47 3.38 -11.61
CA LYS A 55 2.81 4.14 -12.67
C LYS A 55 3.05 5.62 -12.49
N GLU A 56 3.87 6.17 -13.38
CA GLU A 56 4.20 7.58 -13.39
C GLU A 56 3.17 8.47 -14.11
N PRO A 57 3.01 9.74 -13.72
CA PRO A 57 3.64 10.38 -12.55
C PRO A 57 2.98 9.94 -11.23
N ASN A 58 3.74 9.66 -10.18
CA ASN A 58 3.22 9.30 -8.84
C ASN A 58 3.89 10.03 -7.65
N ASN A 59 4.43 11.21 -7.89
CA ASN A 59 5.28 11.95 -6.93
C ASN A 59 4.47 12.73 -5.87
N THR A 60 3.13 12.62 -5.86
CA THR A 60 2.21 13.32 -4.95
C THR A 60 1.13 12.37 -4.42
N LEU A 61 0.44 12.77 -3.34
CA LEU A 61 -0.65 11.95 -2.79
C LEU A 61 -1.82 11.78 -3.79
N GLU A 62 -2.07 12.78 -4.64
CA GLU A 62 -3.20 12.78 -5.58
C GLU A 62 -2.98 11.82 -6.76
N ASN A 63 -1.73 11.61 -7.16
CA ASN A 63 -1.35 10.74 -8.28
C ASN A 63 -0.68 9.44 -7.83
N ALA A 64 -0.73 9.11 -6.54
CA ALA A 64 -0.11 7.92 -5.98
C ALA A 64 -0.51 6.65 -6.74
N SER A 65 0.46 5.77 -6.97
CA SER A 65 0.23 4.47 -7.61
C SER A 65 -0.49 3.51 -6.66
N ILE A 66 -1.38 2.69 -7.19
CA ILE A 66 -2.12 1.72 -6.38
C ILE A 66 -1.18 0.62 -5.87
N PHE A 67 -1.32 0.28 -4.59
CA PHE A 67 -0.61 -0.82 -3.95
C PHE A 67 -1.52 -1.59 -2.98
N GLY A 68 -0.96 -2.53 -2.23
CA GLY A 68 -1.71 -3.33 -1.27
C GLY A 68 -0.79 -4.16 -0.39
N LEU A 69 -1.33 -4.73 0.69
CA LEU A 69 -0.61 -5.68 1.55
C LEU A 69 -0.42 -7.02 0.85
N ASN A 70 0.69 -7.70 1.16
CA ASN A 70 1.17 -8.86 0.41
C ASN A 70 1.42 -8.48 -1.06
N GLY A 71 1.95 -7.28 -1.26
CA GLY A 71 2.22 -6.71 -2.58
C GLY A 71 3.71 -6.62 -2.86
N VAL A 72 4.05 -6.54 -4.14
CA VAL A 72 5.38 -6.21 -4.63
C VAL A 72 5.29 -5.22 -5.79
N VAL A 73 6.18 -4.22 -5.78
CA VAL A 73 6.45 -3.32 -6.91
C VAL A 73 7.94 -3.41 -7.23
N TYR A 74 8.24 -3.46 -8.51
CA TYR A 74 9.56 -3.15 -9.06
C TYR A 74 9.43 -1.77 -9.70
N GLY A 75 10.14 -0.79 -9.16
CA GLY A 75 10.01 0.62 -9.55
C GLY A 75 11.37 1.27 -9.79
N ASN A 76 11.35 2.52 -10.23
CA ASN A 76 12.55 3.31 -10.52
C ASN A 76 12.28 4.79 -10.20
N LEU A 77 13.12 5.42 -9.37
CA LEU A 77 13.01 6.85 -8.99
C LEU A 77 13.47 7.80 -10.12
N ASN A 78 12.88 7.63 -11.31
CA ASN A 78 13.16 8.26 -12.59
C ASN A 78 14.18 9.41 -12.60
N LEU A 79 15.21 9.31 -13.45
CA LEU A 79 16.22 10.36 -13.66
C LEU A 79 15.65 11.76 -13.93
N THR A 80 14.48 11.84 -14.58
CA THR A 80 13.82 13.10 -14.90
C THR A 80 13.07 13.70 -13.72
N ASP A 81 12.73 12.91 -12.71
CA ASP A 81 12.25 13.42 -11.44
C ASP A 81 13.43 13.94 -10.62
N LYS A 82 13.47 15.25 -10.43
CA LYS A 82 14.51 15.91 -9.66
C LYS A 82 14.36 15.63 -8.16
N GLU A 83 13.15 15.39 -7.68
CA GLU A 83 12.90 15.09 -6.27
C GLU A 83 13.20 13.62 -5.97
N GLY A 84 12.99 12.72 -6.93
CA GLY A 84 13.16 11.26 -6.80
C GLY A 84 12.21 10.73 -5.74
N VAL A 85 10.92 10.94 -6.00
CA VAL A 85 9.81 10.63 -5.12
C VAL A 85 8.80 9.79 -5.86
N ASP A 86 8.53 8.61 -5.33
CA ASP A 86 7.42 7.77 -5.76
C ASP A 86 6.49 7.53 -4.58
N ILE A 87 5.18 7.67 -4.82
CA ILE A 87 4.15 7.47 -3.79
C ILE A 87 3.19 6.37 -4.21
N PHE A 88 2.93 5.47 -3.26
CA PHE A 88 1.99 4.36 -3.39
C PHE A 88 0.86 4.47 -2.37
N GLU A 89 -0.38 4.29 -2.79
CA GLU A 89 -1.54 4.30 -1.90
C GLU A 89 -2.05 2.89 -1.62
N PHE A 90 -2.53 2.65 -0.39
CA PHE A 90 -3.24 1.43 -0.06
C PHE A 90 -4.26 1.62 1.06
N THR A 91 -5.31 0.80 1.02
CA THR A 91 -6.34 0.72 2.07
C THR A 91 -6.46 -0.73 2.53
N PRO A 92 -6.00 -1.10 3.73
CA PRO A 92 -6.09 -2.47 4.20
C PRO A 92 -7.53 -2.82 4.55
N ASN A 93 -7.91 -4.08 4.31
CA ASN A 93 -9.24 -4.60 4.63
C ASN A 93 -9.34 -5.18 6.05
N LYS A 94 -8.22 -5.27 6.78
CA LYS A 94 -8.13 -5.80 8.14
C LYS A 94 -7.21 -4.91 8.98
N THR A 95 -7.49 -4.82 10.28
CA THR A 95 -6.61 -4.18 11.26
C THR A 95 -5.59 -5.21 11.74
N ASN A 96 -4.32 -5.02 11.39
CA ASN A 96 -3.24 -5.95 11.74
C ASN A 96 -1.87 -5.23 11.73
N LEU A 97 -0.83 -5.93 12.18
CA LEU A 97 0.54 -5.48 11.97
C LEU A 97 0.90 -5.65 10.48
N ALA A 98 1.38 -4.59 9.86
CA ALA A 98 1.92 -4.62 8.50
C ALA A 98 3.44 -4.45 8.54
N TYR A 99 4.13 -5.13 7.63
CA TYR A 99 5.57 -5.01 7.41
C TYR A 99 5.82 -4.48 6.00
N PHE A 100 6.61 -3.42 5.89
CA PHE A 100 7.01 -2.82 4.63
C PHE A 100 8.53 -2.88 4.50
N LYS A 101 9.01 -3.18 3.30
CA LYS A 101 10.43 -3.37 3.02
C LYS A 101 10.80 -2.75 1.68
N LEU A 102 11.80 -1.89 1.67
CA LEU A 102 12.45 -1.38 0.46
C LEU A 102 13.83 -2.04 0.33
N THR A 103 14.13 -2.53 -0.86
CA THR A 103 15.39 -3.20 -1.21
C THR A 103 15.70 -3.03 -2.69
N GLY A 104 16.75 -3.68 -3.20
CA GLY A 104 16.99 -3.81 -4.64
C GLY A 104 17.61 -2.58 -5.30
N PHE A 105 17.92 -1.55 -4.52
CA PHE A 105 18.67 -0.38 -4.97
C PHE A 105 20.17 -0.58 -4.80
N TYR A 106 20.96 0.04 -5.68
CA TYR A 106 22.42 0.02 -5.63
C TYR A 106 22.94 0.71 -4.37
N ASN A 107 24.10 0.26 -3.88
CA ASN A 107 24.73 0.73 -2.64
C ASN A 107 25.11 2.22 -2.64
N ASP A 108 25.29 2.81 -3.83
CA ASP A 108 25.62 4.23 -3.97
C ASP A 108 24.34 5.11 -4.01
N ASN A 109 23.17 4.50 -4.09
CA ASN A 109 21.89 5.17 -3.88
C ASN A 109 21.49 5.10 -2.40
N ASN A 110 20.76 6.12 -1.93
CA ASN A 110 20.15 6.12 -0.60
C ASN A 110 18.70 6.55 -0.71
N PHE A 111 17.78 5.59 -0.53
CA PHE A 111 16.34 5.81 -0.63
C PHE A 111 15.73 5.56 0.74
N ASP A 112 14.93 6.50 1.22
CA ASP A 112 14.23 6.42 2.49
C ASP A 112 12.77 6.00 2.26
N LEU A 113 12.24 5.17 3.16
CA LEU A 113 10.84 4.74 3.14
C LEU A 113 10.06 5.46 4.23
N TYR A 114 8.91 6.01 3.87
CA TYR A 114 7.98 6.68 4.78
C TYR A 114 6.60 6.05 4.69
N LEU A 115 5.92 5.95 5.83
CA LEU A 115 4.49 5.68 5.90
C LEU A 115 3.78 6.97 6.29
N LEU A 116 2.81 7.39 5.49
CA LEU A 116 2.04 8.60 5.69
C LEU A 116 0.55 8.27 5.93
N ASP A 117 -0.13 9.15 6.66
CA ASP A 117 -1.59 9.14 6.76
C ASP A 117 -2.25 9.76 5.51
N SER A 118 -3.59 9.80 5.50
CA SER A 118 -4.37 10.33 4.38
C SER A 118 -4.18 11.83 4.11
N SER A 119 -3.60 12.56 5.07
CA SER A 119 -3.31 13.99 4.98
C SER A 119 -1.84 14.26 4.63
N GLY A 120 -1.04 13.20 4.43
CA GLY A 120 0.40 13.31 4.16
C GLY A 120 1.27 13.45 5.40
N ASN A 121 0.73 13.31 6.61
CA ASN A 121 1.54 13.36 7.81
C ASN A 121 2.33 12.05 7.96
N GLU A 122 3.61 12.15 8.31
CA GLU A 122 4.43 10.99 8.58
C GLU A 122 3.95 10.26 9.85
N LEU A 123 3.65 8.98 9.70
CA LEU A 123 3.32 8.05 10.77
C LEU A 123 4.54 7.24 11.21
N ALA A 124 5.41 6.93 10.26
CA ALA A 124 6.67 6.23 10.48
C ALA A 124 7.64 6.50 9.32
N ARG A 125 8.93 6.32 9.59
CA ARG A 125 9.97 6.17 8.57
C ARG A 125 10.88 5.00 8.90
N SER A 126 11.58 4.52 7.90
CA SER A 126 12.64 3.54 8.08
C SER A 126 13.80 4.10 8.91
N GLN A 127 14.48 3.21 9.65
CA GLN A 127 15.46 3.60 10.67
C GLN A 127 16.92 3.27 10.29
N THR A 128 17.19 2.75 9.08
CA THR A 128 18.50 2.13 8.77
C THR A 128 18.92 2.21 7.30
N ASN A 129 20.16 2.62 7.04
CA ASN A 129 20.70 2.95 5.71
C ASN A 129 20.97 1.77 4.75
N VAL A 130 20.71 0.51 5.13
CA VAL A 130 21.08 -0.70 4.34
C VAL A 130 19.85 -1.48 3.89
N THR A 131 18.74 -1.34 4.59
CA THR A 131 17.47 -1.97 4.25
C THR A 131 16.37 -1.18 4.92
N GLU A 132 15.58 -0.46 4.13
CA GLU A 132 14.50 0.33 4.72
C GLU A 132 13.36 -0.59 5.10
N ASN A 133 12.95 -0.49 6.36
CA ASN A 133 11.85 -1.30 6.87
C ASN A 133 10.99 -0.54 7.86
N ILE A 134 9.69 -0.82 7.81
CA ILE A 134 8.68 -0.23 8.70
C ILE A 134 7.75 -1.35 9.17
N TYR A 135 7.52 -1.39 10.48
CA TYR A 135 6.41 -2.13 11.07
C TYR A 135 5.36 -1.15 11.58
N TYR A 136 4.11 -1.33 11.19
CA TYR A 136 3.03 -0.43 11.61
C TYR A 136 1.70 -1.16 11.76
N LYS A 137 0.94 -0.86 12.81
CA LYS A 137 -0.40 -1.42 13.01
C LYS A 137 -1.42 -0.62 12.20
N VAL A 138 -1.70 -1.08 10.99
CA VAL A 138 -2.68 -0.46 10.09
C VAL A 138 -4.11 -0.76 10.54
N GLN A 139 -5.05 0.11 10.16
CA GLN A 139 -6.47 -0.02 10.51
C GLN A 139 -7.32 -0.27 9.26
N ALA A 140 -8.24 -1.22 9.35
CA ALA A 140 -9.15 -1.54 8.25
C ALA A 140 -9.90 -0.29 7.75
N GLY A 141 -9.94 -0.10 6.44
CA GLY A 141 -10.68 0.99 5.80
C GLY A 141 -10.02 2.36 5.88
N LYS A 142 -8.84 2.49 6.50
CA LYS A 142 -8.06 3.74 6.45
C LYS A 142 -7.09 3.74 5.28
N THR A 143 -7.01 4.84 4.54
CA THR A 143 -6.03 5.03 3.48
C THR A 143 -4.69 5.47 4.05
N TYR A 144 -3.64 4.86 3.56
CA TYR A 144 -2.25 5.13 3.89
C TYR A 144 -1.46 5.31 2.60
N TYR A 145 -0.30 5.97 2.73
CA TYR A 145 0.62 6.14 1.63
C TYR A 145 2.02 5.66 2.02
N LEU A 146 2.66 4.91 1.14
CA LEU A 146 4.10 4.63 1.21
C LEU A 146 4.78 5.61 0.28
N LYS A 147 5.65 6.45 0.82
CA LYS A 147 6.51 7.34 0.03
C LYS A 147 7.92 6.79 0.04
N ILE A 148 8.48 6.63 -1.14
CA ILE A 148 9.91 6.42 -1.34
C ILE A 148 10.49 7.76 -1.74
N GLN A 149 11.58 8.17 -1.10
CA GLN A 149 12.25 9.42 -1.43
C GLN A 149 13.75 9.21 -1.43
N ALA A 150 14.43 9.62 -2.49
CA ALA A 150 15.87 9.58 -2.52
C ALA A 150 16.48 10.68 -1.62
N SER A 151 17.33 10.28 -0.68
CA SER A 151 18.30 11.18 -0.05
C SER A 151 19.63 11.21 -0.82
N ALA A 152 19.92 10.20 -1.64
CA ALA A 152 21.00 10.21 -2.63
C ALA A 152 20.68 9.37 -3.87
N ARG A 153 21.10 9.86 -5.04
CA ARG A 153 21.02 9.18 -6.35
C ARG A 153 22.40 9.23 -7.02
N HIS A 154 23.38 8.50 -6.50
CA HIS A 154 24.77 8.59 -6.96
C HIS A 154 25.21 7.43 -7.86
N ASN A 155 24.32 6.51 -8.22
CA ASN A 155 24.67 5.48 -9.17
C ASN A 155 25.11 6.12 -10.52
N PRO A 156 26.37 5.92 -10.95
CA PRO A 156 26.90 6.56 -12.16
C PRO A 156 26.21 6.07 -13.45
N ASP A 157 25.60 4.89 -13.43
CA ASP A 157 24.88 4.32 -14.57
C ASP A 157 23.44 4.85 -14.66
N GLY A 158 23.00 5.69 -13.71
CA GLY A 158 21.64 6.23 -13.66
C GLY A 158 20.58 5.19 -13.28
N ASP A 159 21.01 4.07 -12.71
CA ASP A 159 20.13 3.01 -12.23
C ASP A 159 19.66 3.33 -10.80
N PHE A 160 18.36 3.66 -10.73
CA PHE A 160 17.63 4.01 -9.51
C PHE A 160 16.49 3.03 -9.25
N ASP A 161 16.67 1.79 -9.69
CA ASP A 161 15.71 0.73 -9.48
C ASP A 161 15.57 0.41 -7.99
N TYR A 162 14.39 -0.03 -7.61
CA TYR A 162 14.10 -0.54 -6.28
C TYR A 162 13.03 -1.62 -6.32
N THR A 163 12.91 -2.33 -5.20
CA THR A 163 11.84 -3.28 -4.92
C THR A 163 11.16 -2.92 -3.62
N LEU A 164 9.88 -2.54 -3.70
CA LEU A 164 9.01 -2.31 -2.56
C LEU A 164 8.15 -3.57 -2.32
N LYS A 165 8.16 -4.06 -1.09
CA LYS A 165 7.32 -5.18 -0.65
C LYS A 165 6.53 -4.80 0.59
N SER A 166 5.33 -5.36 0.68
CA SER A 166 4.47 -5.24 1.85
C SER A 166 3.94 -6.61 2.26
N PHE A 167 3.69 -6.79 3.55
CA PHE A 167 3.20 -8.04 4.10
C PHE A 167 2.18 -7.75 5.19
N ALA A 168 1.10 -8.52 5.19
CA ALA A 168 0.20 -8.60 6.32
C ALA A 168 0.81 -9.44 7.45
N GLU A 169 0.33 -9.24 8.68
CA GLU A 169 0.72 -10.03 9.84
C GLU A 169 0.70 -11.54 9.55
N GLY A 170 1.80 -12.21 9.92
CA GLY A 170 1.98 -13.64 9.69
C GLY A 170 2.40 -14.02 8.27
N ASN A 171 2.71 -13.06 7.38
CA ASN A 171 3.17 -13.32 6.01
C ASN A 171 4.59 -12.79 5.72
N TYR A 172 5.44 -12.58 6.72
CA TYR A 172 6.82 -12.12 6.55
C TYR A 172 7.81 -12.99 7.32
#